data_AF-A0A821CTA2-F1
#
_entry.id   AF-A0A821CTA2-F1
#
_cell.length_a   1.000
_cell.length_b   1.000
_cell.length_c   1.000
_cell.angle_alpha   90.00
_cell.angle_beta   90.00
_cell.angle_gamma   90.00
#
_symmetry.space_group_name_H-M   'P 1'
#
loop_
_entity.id
_entity.type
_entity.pdbx_description
1 polymer ?
#
loop_
_entity_poly.entity_id
_entity_poly.type
_entity_poly.pdbx_seq_one_letter_code
_entity_poly.pdbx_strand_id
1 'polypeptide(L)'
;MIDQYLSLHPNIRYFHIGHDEVYYFLTNPACEEFKRLTGIITNFDLFAYHLSKIANYIKRKSPNIILFVWHDVLQNLNLEILQKYNLLNIINPVLWSYREDISVEGFVIGPQADFFGQFKTLWGATAFKGATNEIATISDVKRYHQNQISWIKQLHSYIPTKWKNFDGIILTGWSRYDHFLSLCELLPYSIPSMAFSIAAWQEQFKSLPNIDFFPNIDVFSNKLHNYVQTLLECSAPLHVVIRDHTTKLIPKCKFPGASIYESVISLSQIWNQVQEAESFVDKYVTDLHVKYNYIHIKRGEECLEKLTPSVELLKKFISSFIESMNEVFPPQVAIEWLETYFMKRYLLVNERYEFIQRAVREQKAWLPRPIPNIEKLEINYKNKR
;
A
#
# COMPACT_ATOMS: atom_id res chain seq x y z
N MET A 1 17.68 15.50 14.11
CA MET A 1 17.37 14.21 13.46
C MET A 1 18.59 13.32 13.28
N ILE A 2 19.55 13.62 12.38
CA ILE A 2 20.72 12.75 12.11
C ILE A 2 21.44 12.33 13.39
N ASP A 3 21.78 13.29 14.25
CA ASP A 3 22.47 13.03 15.52
C ASP A 3 21.70 12.09 16.45
N GLN A 4 20.38 12.22 16.51
CA GLN A 4 19.53 11.36 17.33
C GLN A 4 19.56 9.92 16.82
N TYR A 5 19.44 9.72 15.49
CA TYR A 5 19.49 8.38 14.90
C TYR A 5 20.86 7.72 15.05
N LEU A 6 21.95 8.47 14.83
CA LEU A 6 23.31 7.95 15.00
C LEU A 6 23.61 7.62 16.47
N SER A 7 23.10 8.42 17.41
CA SER A 7 23.25 8.15 18.84
C SER A 7 22.48 6.90 19.28
N LEU A 8 21.31 6.64 18.71
CA LEU A 8 20.51 5.45 19.00
C LEU A 8 21.09 4.17 18.36
N HIS A 9 21.87 4.32 17.28
CA HIS A 9 22.45 3.21 16.53
C HIS A 9 23.97 3.39 16.33
N PRO A 10 24.78 3.29 17.40
CA PRO A 10 26.21 3.62 17.33
C PRO A 10 27.01 2.73 16.37
N ASN A 11 26.52 1.53 16.08
CA ASN A 11 27.16 0.55 15.19
C ASN A 11 26.55 0.51 13.78
N ILE A 12 25.74 1.51 13.41
CA ILE A 12 25.08 1.55 12.10
C ILE A 12 26.10 1.56 10.95
N ARG A 13 25.91 0.65 9.99
CA ARG A 13 26.77 0.53 8.80
C ARG A 13 26.15 1.16 7.56
N TYR A 14 24.84 1.15 7.47
CA TYR A 14 24.06 1.62 6.33
C TYR A 14 23.08 2.68 6.81
N PHE A 15 23.02 3.82 6.13
CA PHE A 15 22.11 4.89 6.49
C PHE A 15 21.47 5.47 5.23
N HIS A 16 20.15 5.42 5.14
CA HIS A 16 19.40 5.96 4.01
C HIS A 16 18.83 7.33 4.38
N ILE A 17 19.10 8.36 3.58
CA ILE A 17 18.63 9.73 3.86
C ILE A 17 17.44 10.16 3.01
N GLY A 18 16.92 9.26 2.19
CA GLY A 18 15.76 9.51 1.32
C GLY A 18 16.18 10.40 0.16
N HIS A 19 15.69 11.64 0.19
CA HIS A 19 15.97 12.70 -0.80
C HIS A 19 15.30 12.46 -2.17
N ASP A 20 14.21 11.69 -2.16
CA ASP A 20 13.27 11.39 -3.25
C ASP A 20 12.20 12.47 -3.43
N GLU A 21 11.54 12.44 -4.60
CA GLU A 21 10.26 13.11 -4.87
C GLU A 21 10.24 14.62 -4.55
N VAL A 22 11.38 15.28 -4.74
CA VAL A 22 11.51 16.72 -4.54
C VAL A 22 10.94 17.45 -5.77
N TYR A 23 9.68 17.89 -5.71
CA TYR A 23 9.01 18.53 -6.85
C TYR A 23 9.06 20.06 -6.83
N TYR A 24 9.05 20.69 -5.65
CA TYR A 24 8.81 22.13 -5.50
C TYR A 24 10.07 22.94 -5.19
N PHE A 25 11.11 22.80 -6.02
CA PHE A 25 12.35 23.55 -5.88
C PHE A 25 12.16 25.07 -5.98
N LEU A 26 12.86 25.82 -5.14
CA LEU A 26 12.94 27.29 -5.23
C LEU A 26 11.57 28.01 -5.22
N THR A 27 10.52 27.36 -4.71
CA THR A 27 9.15 27.91 -4.68
C THR A 27 8.85 28.75 -3.43
N ASN A 28 9.73 28.69 -2.41
CA ASN A 28 9.56 29.44 -1.17
C ASN A 28 10.25 30.81 -1.26
N PRO A 29 9.67 31.91 -0.76
CA PRO A 29 10.33 33.22 -0.71
C PRO A 29 11.73 33.23 -0.06
N ALA A 30 11.98 32.35 0.91
CA ALA A 30 13.30 32.17 1.52
C ALA A 30 14.38 31.72 0.51
N CYS A 31 13.98 31.16 -0.63
CA CYS A 31 14.89 30.74 -1.68
C CYS A 31 15.55 31.93 -2.39
N GLU A 32 14.94 33.12 -2.41
CA GLU A 32 15.58 34.31 -3.01
C GLU A 32 16.79 34.77 -2.20
N GLU A 33 16.67 34.77 -0.87
CA GLU A 33 17.81 35.07 0.00
C GLU A 33 18.89 33.99 -0.10
N PHE A 34 18.49 32.71 -0.22
CA PHE A 34 19.43 31.62 -0.43
C PHE A 34 20.22 31.76 -1.75
N LYS A 35 19.54 32.10 -2.84
CA LYS A 35 20.18 32.38 -4.15
C LYS A 35 21.22 33.49 -4.00
N ARG A 36 20.88 34.59 -3.32
CA ARG A 36 21.77 35.73 -3.09
C ARG A 36 23.02 35.34 -2.30
N LEU A 37 22.87 34.52 -1.25
CA LEU A 37 23.97 34.12 -0.37
C LEU A 37 24.90 33.05 -0.98
N THR A 38 24.37 32.18 -1.85
CA THR A 38 25.12 31.02 -2.36
C THR A 38 25.50 31.11 -3.84
N GLY A 39 24.84 31.98 -4.61
CA GLY A 39 24.97 32.05 -6.07
C GLY A 39 24.29 30.89 -6.81
N ILE A 40 23.63 29.97 -6.10
CA ILE A 40 22.96 28.81 -6.70
C ILE A 40 21.63 29.25 -7.30
N ILE A 41 21.47 29.08 -8.61
CA ILE A 41 20.28 29.52 -9.34
C ILE A 41 19.43 28.38 -9.92
N THR A 42 20.00 27.18 -10.11
CA THR A 42 19.27 26.05 -10.71
C THR A 42 18.77 25.07 -9.66
N ASN A 43 17.62 24.44 -9.94
CA ASN A 43 16.98 23.46 -9.06
C ASN A 43 17.91 22.28 -8.72
N PHE A 44 18.60 21.75 -9.73
CA PHE A 44 19.48 20.59 -9.59
C PHE A 44 20.82 20.92 -8.92
N ASP A 45 21.35 22.12 -9.10
CA ASP A 45 22.52 22.59 -8.35
C ASP A 45 22.17 22.79 -6.86
N LEU A 46 20.98 23.31 -6.56
CA LEU A 46 20.46 23.39 -5.19
C LEU A 46 20.30 22.01 -4.56
N PHE A 47 19.67 21.08 -5.28
CA PHE A 47 19.51 19.69 -4.83
C PHE A 47 20.87 19.09 -4.44
N ALA A 48 21.85 19.18 -5.34
CA ALA A 48 23.16 18.60 -5.14
C ALA A 48 23.95 19.30 -4.02
N TYR A 49 23.84 20.62 -3.91
CA TYR A 49 24.41 21.38 -2.80
C TYR A 49 23.87 20.90 -1.45
N HIS A 50 22.54 20.84 -1.31
CA HIS A 50 21.88 20.42 -0.07
C HIS A 50 22.26 18.98 0.30
N LEU A 51 22.19 18.06 -0.67
CA LEU A 51 22.59 16.67 -0.49
C LEU A 51 24.06 16.57 -0.04
N SER A 52 24.96 17.35 -0.65
CA SER A 52 26.37 17.36 -0.26
C SER A 52 26.59 17.84 1.17
N LYS A 53 25.83 18.83 1.65
CA LYS A 53 25.95 19.33 3.03
C LYS A 53 25.56 18.26 4.03
N ILE A 54 24.45 17.56 3.79
CA ILE A 54 23.98 16.46 4.63
C ILE A 54 24.97 15.30 4.59
N ALA A 55 25.36 14.85 3.40
CA ALA A 55 26.27 13.73 3.22
C ALA A 55 27.61 13.98 3.93
N ASN A 56 28.22 15.15 3.73
CA ASN A 56 29.46 15.51 4.39
C ASN A 56 29.32 15.61 5.91
N TYR A 57 28.18 16.09 6.41
CA TYR A 57 27.92 16.12 7.86
C TYR A 57 27.92 14.71 8.46
N ILE A 58 27.20 13.77 7.83
CA ILE A 58 27.16 12.36 8.26
C ILE A 58 28.54 11.73 8.18
N LYS A 59 29.26 11.93 7.07
CA LYS A 59 30.61 11.37 6.87
C LYS A 59 31.64 11.90 7.88
N ARG A 60 31.52 13.16 8.32
CA ARG A 60 32.40 13.68 9.38
C ARG A 60 32.14 13.02 10.73
N LYS A 61 30.88 12.72 11.06
CA LYS A 61 30.52 12.05 12.31
C LYS A 61 30.83 10.56 12.30
N SER A 62 30.55 9.91 11.17
CA SER A 62 30.73 8.47 11.02
C SER A 62 31.27 8.16 9.61
N PRO A 63 32.60 8.23 9.40
CA PRO A 63 33.23 8.08 8.08
C PRO A 63 32.91 6.76 7.38
N ASN A 64 32.71 5.69 8.16
CA ASN A 64 32.51 4.32 7.68
C ASN A 64 31.07 4.00 7.26
N ILE A 65 30.10 4.90 7.49
CA ILE A 65 28.71 4.67 7.08
C ILE A 65 28.60 4.66 5.56
N ILE A 66 27.95 3.64 5.01
CA ILE A 66 27.48 3.62 3.62
C ILE A 66 26.18 4.42 3.57
N LEU A 67 26.22 5.52 2.82
CA LEU A 67 25.12 6.48 2.74
C LEU A 67 24.30 6.22 1.48
N PHE A 68 23.00 5.96 1.65
CA PHE A 68 22.06 5.67 0.58
C PHE A 68 21.14 6.87 0.29
N VAL A 69 20.82 7.04 -0.99
CA VAL A 69 19.96 8.11 -1.52
C VAL A 69 19.11 7.55 -2.65
N TRP A 70 17.84 7.92 -2.74
CA TRP A 70 17.00 7.49 -3.85
C TRP A 70 17.42 8.11 -5.18
N HIS A 71 17.27 7.35 -6.26
CA HIS A 71 17.80 7.70 -7.58
C HIS A 71 16.96 8.71 -8.40
N ASP A 72 15.67 8.85 -8.08
CA ASP A 72 14.64 9.44 -8.95
C ASP A 72 14.85 10.93 -9.23
N VAL A 73 15.43 11.66 -8.30
CA VAL A 73 15.86 13.05 -8.56
C VAL A 73 17.31 13.10 -9.06
N LEU A 74 18.18 12.19 -8.56
CA LEU A 74 19.60 12.10 -8.94
C LEU A 74 19.82 11.90 -10.44
N GLN A 75 18.92 11.18 -11.12
CA GLN A 75 19.00 10.93 -12.57
C GLN A 75 18.95 12.20 -13.42
N ASN A 76 18.52 13.33 -12.86
CA ASN A 76 18.47 14.62 -13.54
C ASN A 76 19.77 15.43 -13.42
N LEU A 77 20.73 14.97 -12.60
CA LEU A 77 22.03 15.62 -12.44
C LEU A 77 22.96 15.22 -13.59
N ASN A 78 23.90 16.11 -13.91
CA ASN A 78 25.00 15.80 -14.82
C ASN A 78 26.31 15.50 -14.04
N LEU A 79 27.32 14.98 -14.73
CA LEU A 79 28.60 14.63 -14.11
C LEU A 79 29.33 15.84 -13.53
N GLU A 80 29.19 17.01 -14.13
CA GLU A 80 29.81 18.25 -13.64
C GLU A 80 29.30 18.60 -12.25
N ILE A 81 27.97 18.55 -12.03
CA ILE A 81 27.36 18.80 -10.72
C ILE A 81 27.78 17.74 -9.71
N LEU A 82 27.80 16.46 -10.10
CA LEU A 82 28.23 15.39 -9.20
C LEU A 82 29.69 15.55 -8.76
N GLN A 83 30.57 15.96 -9.67
CA GLN A 83 31.98 16.23 -9.40
C GLN A 83 32.17 17.47 -8.53
N LYS A 84 31.48 18.58 -8.86
CA LYS A 84 31.49 19.84 -8.11
C LYS A 84 31.22 19.61 -6.61
N TYR A 85 30.30 18.70 -6.29
CA TYR A 85 29.91 18.38 -4.91
C TYR A 85 30.49 17.08 -4.35
N ASN A 86 31.40 16.42 -5.08
CA ASN A 86 32.03 15.15 -4.69
C ASN A 86 31.01 14.03 -4.37
N LEU A 87 29.85 14.02 -5.04
CA LEU A 87 28.75 13.11 -4.71
C LEU A 87 29.07 11.65 -5.08
N LEU A 88 29.77 11.42 -6.20
CA LEU A 88 30.16 10.06 -6.65
C LEU A 88 30.91 9.25 -5.58
N ASN A 89 31.60 9.91 -4.65
CA ASN A 89 32.45 9.29 -3.65
C ASN A 89 31.79 9.18 -2.26
N ILE A 90 30.74 9.94 -1.99
CA ILE A 90 30.18 10.07 -0.62
C ILE A 90 28.75 9.53 -0.49
N ILE A 91 28.05 9.26 -1.60
CA ILE A 91 26.72 8.65 -1.61
C ILE A 91 26.69 7.39 -2.50
N ASN A 92 25.67 6.56 -2.29
CA ASN A 92 25.42 5.33 -3.04
C ASN A 92 23.94 5.35 -3.46
N PRO A 93 23.62 5.45 -4.75
CA PRO A 93 22.24 5.51 -5.20
C PRO A 93 21.50 4.19 -4.98
N VAL A 94 20.21 4.30 -4.65
CA VAL A 94 19.26 3.19 -4.61
C VAL A 94 18.26 3.39 -5.74
N LEU A 95 18.37 2.55 -6.76
CA LEU A 95 17.46 2.53 -7.89
C LEU A 95 16.16 1.85 -7.46
N TRP A 96 15.02 2.51 -7.63
CA TRP A 96 13.74 1.94 -7.21
C TRP A 96 12.75 1.88 -8.38
N SER A 97 12.04 0.76 -8.48
CA SER A 97 10.91 0.60 -9.39
C SER A 97 10.04 -0.54 -8.89
N TYR A 98 8.75 -0.24 -8.78
CA TYR A 98 7.76 -1.19 -8.25
C TYR A 98 6.88 -1.77 -9.36
N ARG A 99 7.20 -1.54 -10.64
CA ARG A 99 6.45 -2.08 -11.78
C ARG A 99 6.65 -3.59 -11.94
N GLU A 100 5.64 -4.28 -12.47
CA GLU A 100 5.73 -5.72 -12.76
C GLU A 100 6.82 -6.02 -13.80
N ASP A 101 6.98 -5.10 -14.77
CA ASP A 101 8.07 -5.09 -15.73
C ASP A 101 8.83 -3.76 -15.63
N ILE A 102 10.10 -3.82 -15.21
CA ILE A 102 10.99 -2.67 -15.09
C ILE A 102 11.80 -2.42 -16.36
N SER A 103 11.71 -3.30 -17.37
CA SER A 103 12.45 -3.16 -18.63
C SER A 103 11.77 -2.22 -19.63
N VAL A 104 10.51 -1.84 -19.37
CA VAL A 104 9.75 -0.88 -20.18
C VAL A 104 10.22 0.57 -19.96
N GLU A 105 9.81 1.45 -20.86
CA GLU A 105 10.22 2.87 -20.89
C GLU A 105 10.05 3.58 -19.53
N GLY A 106 11.07 4.35 -19.16
CA GLY A 106 11.07 5.24 -17.98
C GLY A 106 11.82 4.73 -16.75
N PHE A 107 12.42 3.53 -16.78
CA PHE A 107 13.38 3.09 -15.75
C PHE A 107 14.82 3.18 -16.27
N VAL A 108 15.81 3.09 -15.38
CA VAL A 108 17.24 3.33 -15.63
C VAL A 108 17.83 2.40 -16.72
N ILE A 109 17.71 2.82 -17.98
CA ILE A 109 18.18 2.12 -19.19
C ILE A 109 19.15 2.97 -20.00
N GLY A 110 19.86 2.35 -20.94
CA GLY A 110 20.71 3.08 -21.90
C GLY A 110 21.74 3.99 -21.21
N PRO A 111 21.83 5.29 -21.57
CA PRO A 111 22.77 6.24 -20.97
C PRO A 111 22.59 6.45 -19.46
N GLN A 112 21.38 6.33 -18.92
CA GLN A 112 21.16 6.48 -17.48
C GLN A 112 21.81 5.32 -16.71
N ALA A 113 21.77 4.10 -17.26
CA ALA A 113 22.42 2.96 -16.65
C ALA A 113 23.95 3.14 -16.61
N ASP A 114 24.53 3.74 -17.65
CA ASP A 114 25.95 4.06 -17.70
C ASP A 114 26.30 5.20 -16.72
N PHE A 115 25.42 6.20 -16.56
CA PHE A 115 25.54 7.25 -15.55
C PHE A 115 25.57 6.69 -14.12
N PHE A 116 24.61 5.85 -13.74
CA PHE A 116 24.57 5.24 -12.40
C PHE A 116 25.69 4.22 -12.17
N GLY A 117 26.21 3.60 -13.23
CA GLY A 117 27.38 2.73 -13.17
C GLY A 117 28.68 3.42 -12.72
N GLN A 118 28.72 4.76 -12.70
CA GLN A 118 29.89 5.53 -12.24
C GLN A 118 29.99 5.65 -10.71
N PHE A 119 28.92 5.34 -9.97
CA PHE A 119 28.97 5.36 -8.51
C PHE A 119 29.78 4.19 -7.98
N LYS A 120 30.46 4.40 -6.85
CA LYS A 120 31.28 3.37 -6.20
C LYS A 120 30.47 2.12 -5.85
N THR A 121 29.21 2.31 -5.47
CA THR A 121 28.27 1.25 -5.12
C THR A 121 26.89 1.62 -5.62
N LEU A 122 26.14 0.62 -6.09
CA LEU A 122 24.76 0.75 -6.53
C LEU A 122 23.89 -0.27 -5.82
N TRP A 123 22.68 0.14 -5.45
CA TRP A 123 21.67 -0.72 -4.84
C TRP A 123 20.36 -0.62 -5.60
N GLY A 124 19.51 -1.62 -5.46
CA GLY A 124 18.16 -1.59 -5.98
C GLY A 124 17.12 -1.67 -4.86
N ALA A 125 15.89 -1.29 -5.17
CA ALA A 125 14.75 -1.42 -4.28
C ALA A 125 13.52 -1.92 -5.03
N THR A 126 12.97 -3.02 -4.51
CA THR A 126 11.72 -3.63 -4.95
C THR A 126 10.63 -3.33 -3.94
N ALA A 127 9.40 -3.80 -4.16
CA ALA A 127 8.33 -3.73 -3.17
C ALA A 127 7.68 -5.08 -2.94
N PHE A 128 7.20 -5.31 -1.72
CA PHE A 128 6.28 -6.41 -1.40
C PHE A 128 4.91 -5.92 -0.94
N LYS A 129 4.77 -4.62 -0.64
CA LYS A 129 3.50 -3.97 -0.32
C LYS A 129 3.51 -2.46 -0.59
N GLY A 130 2.32 -1.87 -0.64
CA GLY A 130 2.07 -0.43 -0.66
C GLY A 130 2.44 0.28 -1.97
N ALA A 131 2.59 -0.45 -3.08
CA ALA A 131 2.94 0.11 -4.39
C ALA A 131 1.97 -0.33 -5.51
N THR A 132 0.76 -0.79 -5.15
CA THR A 132 -0.31 -1.13 -6.10
C THR A 132 -1.24 0.04 -6.35
N ASN A 133 -1.86 0.57 -5.29
CA ASN A 133 -2.83 1.66 -5.32
C ASN A 133 -2.91 2.33 -3.94
N GLU A 134 -3.25 3.62 -3.93
CA GLU A 134 -3.33 4.50 -2.76
C GLU A 134 -4.36 4.05 -1.72
N ILE A 135 -5.40 3.34 -2.15
CA ILE A 135 -6.49 2.86 -1.29
C ILE A 135 -6.61 1.33 -1.27
N ALA A 136 -5.59 0.60 -1.75
CA ALA A 136 -5.59 -0.85 -1.70
C ALA A 136 -5.50 -1.37 -0.27
N THR A 137 -6.43 -2.22 0.13
CA THR A 137 -6.36 -2.97 1.41
C THR A 137 -5.71 -4.35 1.24
N ILE A 138 -5.61 -4.82 0.00
CA ILE A 138 -5.14 -6.14 -0.39
C ILE A 138 -3.88 -6.01 -1.25
N SER A 139 -2.80 -6.69 -0.86
CA SER A 139 -1.60 -6.84 -1.68
C SER A 139 -1.78 -7.87 -2.78
N ASP A 140 -1.51 -7.47 -4.03
CA ASP A 140 -1.43 -8.39 -5.17
C ASP A 140 -0.08 -9.14 -5.16
N VAL A 141 -0.08 -10.32 -4.53
CA VAL A 141 1.11 -11.16 -4.36
C VAL A 141 1.77 -11.49 -5.70
N LYS A 142 0.95 -11.80 -6.74
CA LYS A 142 1.45 -12.09 -8.08
C LYS A 142 2.22 -10.90 -8.65
N ARG A 143 1.62 -9.71 -8.57
CA ARG A 143 2.20 -8.46 -9.06
C ARG A 143 3.56 -8.15 -8.40
N TYR A 144 3.64 -8.28 -7.08
CA TYR A 144 4.90 -8.05 -6.35
C TYR A 144 5.96 -9.11 -6.65
N HIS A 145 5.56 -10.38 -6.80
CA HIS A 145 6.49 -11.43 -7.23
C HIS A 145 7.04 -11.15 -8.63
N GLN A 146 6.19 -10.70 -9.58
CA GLN A 146 6.63 -10.30 -10.92
C GLN A 146 7.64 -9.15 -10.89
N ASN A 147 7.45 -8.16 -10.01
CA ASN A 147 8.44 -7.10 -9.79
C ASN A 147 9.81 -7.68 -9.38
N GLN A 148 9.86 -8.65 -8.46
CA GLN A 148 11.13 -9.29 -8.09
C GLN A 148 11.80 -9.98 -9.27
N ILE A 149 11.03 -10.73 -10.06
CA ILE A 149 11.53 -11.43 -11.24
C ILE A 149 12.09 -10.45 -12.28
N SER A 150 11.39 -9.34 -12.51
CA SER A 150 11.85 -8.32 -13.46
C SER A 150 13.16 -7.68 -13.00
N TRP A 151 13.32 -7.41 -11.71
CA TRP A 151 14.59 -6.99 -11.13
C TRP A 151 15.71 -8.00 -11.33
N ILE A 152 15.48 -9.29 -11.06
CA ILE A 152 16.48 -10.34 -11.26
C ILE A 152 16.96 -10.38 -12.73
N LYS A 153 16.03 -10.31 -13.70
CA LYS A 153 16.36 -10.28 -15.14
C LYS A 153 17.21 -9.07 -15.53
N GLN A 154 16.86 -7.90 -15.01
CA GLN A 154 17.59 -6.66 -15.27
C GLN A 154 19.02 -6.75 -14.73
N LEU A 155 19.18 -7.20 -13.49
CA LEU A 155 20.49 -7.35 -12.85
C LEU A 155 21.38 -8.34 -13.60
N HIS A 156 20.84 -9.48 -14.03
CA HIS A 156 21.57 -10.45 -14.85
C HIS A 156 22.09 -9.82 -16.15
N SER A 157 21.33 -8.91 -16.75
CA SER A 157 21.71 -8.24 -18.00
C SER A 157 22.74 -7.11 -17.77
N TYR A 158 22.62 -6.37 -16.67
CA TYR A 158 23.35 -5.10 -16.47
C TYR A 158 24.58 -5.23 -15.59
N ILE A 159 24.61 -6.16 -14.62
CA ILE A 159 25.79 -6.37 -13.75
C ILE A 159 27.07 -6.66 -14.57
N PRO A 160 27.04 -7.51 -15.63
CA PRO A 160 28.25 -7.82 -16.38
C PRO A 160 28.89 -6.61 -17.10
N THR A 161 28.09 -5.60 -17.43
CA THR A 161 28.51 -4.52 -18.35
C THR A 161 28.44 -3.12 -17.73
N LYS A 162 27.33 -2.78 -17.06
CA LYS A 162 27.00 -1.42 -16.61
C LYS A 162 27.03 -1.25 -15.10
N TRP A 163 26.55 -2.24 -14.34
CA TRP A 163 26.36 -2.15 -12.88
C TRP A 163 27.31 -3.10 -12.15
N LYS A 164 28.60 -3.02 -12.45
CA LYS A 164 29.63 -3.92 -11.91
C LYS A 164 29.75 -3.86 -10.38
N ASN A 165 29.36 -2.73 -9.78
CA ASN A 165 29.42 -2.48 -8.33
C ASN A 165 28.01 -2.55 -7.68
N PHE A 166 27.15 -3.45 -8.16
CA PHE A 166 25.82 -3.64 -7.59
C PHE A 166 25.87 -4.56 -6.36
N ASP A 167 25.52 -4.04 -5.20
CA ASP A 167 25.79 -4.69 -3.90
C ASP A 167 24.57 -5.37 -3.28
N GLY A 168 23.36 -4.92 -3.59
CA GLY A 168 22.18 -5.44 -2.89
C GLY A 168 20.84 -4.87 -3.31
N ILE A 169 19.79 -5.49 -2.76
CA ILE A 169 18.39 -5.17 -2.99
C ILE A 169 17.71 -4.91 -1.65
N ILE A 170 16.89 -3.85 -1.61
CA ILE A 170 16.01 -3.51 -0.50
C ILE A 170 14.57 -3.93 -0.88
N LEU A 171 13.89 -4.67 -0.01
CA LEU A 171 12.46 -4.95 -0.16
C LEU A 171 11.67 -3.90 0.61
N THR A 172 10.99 -3.00 -0.10
CA THR A 172 10.21 -1.92 0.51
C THR A 172 8.77 -2.35 0.79
N GLY A 173 8.17 -1.72 1.80
CA GLY A 173 6.78 -1.94 2.17
C GLY A 173 6.12 -0.65 2.65
N TRP A 174 5.61 0.14 1.71
CA TRP A 174 4.99 1.44 1.97
C TRP A 174 3.67 1.29 2.71
N SER A 175 3.37 2.22 3.62
CA SER A 175 2.10 2.22 4.36
C SER A 175 1.14 3.31 3.89
N ARG A 176 1.65 4.32 3.16
CA ARG A 176 0.90 5.42 2.56
C ARG A 176 1.66 5.92 1.34
N TYR A 177 0.95 6.56 0.43
CA TYR A 177 1.53 7.27 -0.72
C TYR A 177 1.91 8.72 -0.38
N ASP A 178 1.30 9.28 0.66
CA ASP A 178 1.63 10.59 1.22
C ASP A 178 1.22 10.61 2.69
N HIS A 179 1.77 11.53 3.47
CA HIS A 179 1.45 11.67 4.90
C HIS A 179 -0.05 11.83 5.18
N PHE A 180 -0.79 12.51 4.31
CA PHE A 180 -2.22 12.80 4.49
C PHE A 180 -3.15 11.78 3.81
N LEU A 181 -2.61 10.84 3.04
CA LEU A 181 -3.39 9.79 2.38
C LEU A 181 -3.65 8.61 3.32
N SER A 182 -4.69 7.83 3.03
CA SER A 182 -5.09 6.66 3.80
C SER A 182 -4.03 5.56 3.86
N LEU A 183 -4.17 4.66 4.85
CA LEU A 183 -3.34 3.47 4.99
C LEU A 183 -3.59 2.45 3.88
N CYS A 184 -2.58 2.13 3.09
CA CYS A 184 -2.65 1.04 2.12
C CYS A 184 -1.92 -0.21 2.65
N GLU A 185 -2.41 -1.38 2.23
CA GLU A 185 -1.79 -2.70 2.39
C GLU A 185 -1.08 -2.91 3.74
N LEU A 186 -1.85 -3.33 4.75
CA LEU A 186 -1.35 -3.57 6.11
C LEU A 186 -0.24 -4.62 6.12
N LEU A 187 0.82 -4.38 6.91
CA LEU A 187 1.98 -5.29 6.97
C LEU A 187 1.58 -6.76 7.24
N PRO A 188 0.74 -7.09 8.25
CA PRO A 188 0.31 -8.47 8.49
C PRO A 188 -0.40 -9.10 7.30
N TYR A 189 -1.22 -8.33 6.59
CA TYR A 189 -1.88 -8.81 5.37
C TYR A 189 -0.85 -9.15 4.28
N SER A 190 0.20 -8.33 4.16
CA SER A 190 1.21 -8.46 3.13
C SER A 190 2.33 -9.47 3.46
N ILE A 191 2.30 -10.17 4.60
CA ILE A 191 3.32 -11.17 4.96
C ILE A 191 3.45 -12.27 3.89
N PRO A 192 2.36 -12.86 3.35
CA PRO A 192 2.44 -13.74 2.20
C PRO A 192 3.19 -13.10 1.02
N SER A 193 2.83 -11.87 0.63
CA SER A 193 3.52 -11.14 -0.45
C SER A 193 5.02 -10.98 -0.18
N MET A 194 5.40 -10.66 1.06
CA MET A 194 6.79 -10.59 1.50
C MET A 194 7.50 -11.95 1.37
N ALA A 195 6.86 -13.04 1.79
CA ALA A 195 7.44 -14.38 1.71
C ALA A 195 7.67 -14.84 0.26
N PHE A 196 6.69 -14.61 -0.64
CA PHE A 196 6.84 -14.84 -2.08
C PHE A 196 7.94 -13.96 -2.69
N SER A 197 8.07 -12.72 -2.21
CA SER A 197 9.08 -11.78 -2.69
C SER A 197 10.48 -12.20 -2.28
N ILE A 198 10.70 -12.58 -1.01
CA ILE A 198 11.98 -13.08 -0.50
C ILE A 198 12.35 -14.40 -1.18
N ALA A 199 11.38 -15.31 -1.35
CA ALA A 199 11.62 -16.58 -2.01
C ALA A 199 12.15 -16.41 -3.45
N ALA A 200 11.70 -15.39 -4.19
CA ALA A 200 12.22 -15.09 -5.53
C ALA A 200 13.75 -14.87 -5.55
N TRP A 201 14.34 -14.42 -4.44
CA TRP A 201 15.77 -14.15 -4.31
C TRP A 201 16.59 -15.33 -3.75
N GLN A 202 15.98 -16.47 -3.45
CA GLN A 202 16.72 -17.64 -2.95
C GLN A 202 17.28 -18.49 -4.09
N GLU A 203 18.47 -19.08 -3.92
CA GLU A 203 19.17 -19.84 -4.97
C GLU A 203 18.33 -20.97 -5.57
N GLN A 204 17.60 -21.70 -4.72
CA GLN A 204 16.70 -22.79 -5.12
C GLN A 204 15.56 -22.36 -6.07
N PHE A 205 15.30 -21.05 -6.15
CA PHE A 205 14.33 -20.43 -7.05
C PHE A 205 14.99 -19.54 -8.12
N LYS A 206 16.29 -19.24 -7.99
CA LYS A 206 17.10 -18.46 -8.98
C LYS A 206 17.63 -19.32 -10.13
N SER A 207 17.81 -20.63 -9.92
CA SER A 207 18.56 -21.50 -10.83
C SER A 207 17.75 -21.99 -12.04
N LEU A 208 17.41 -21.11 -12.99
CA LEU A 208 17.03 -21.53 -14.35
C LEU A 208 17.60 -20.53 -15.38
N PRO A 209 18.73 -20.86 -16.04
CA PRO A 209 19.20 -20.12 -17.20
C PRO A 209 18.34 -20.50 -18.40
N ASN A 210 17.73 -19.52 -19.07
CA ASN A 210 16.90 -19.66 -20.28
C ASN A 210 15.51 -20.28 -20.09
N ILE A 211 14.71 -19.71 -19.21
CA ILE A 211 13.26 -19.94 -19.22
C ILE A 211 12.61 -18.56 -19.32
N ASP A 212 11.98 -18.27 -20.46
CA ASP A 212 10.80 -17.39 -20.49
C ASP A 212 10.04 -17.67 -19.20
N PHE A 213 9.68 -16.72 -18.35
CA PHE A 213 9.10 -17.04 -17.04
C PHE A 213 7.66 -17.66 -17.13
N PHE A 214 7.34 -18.32 -18.26
CA PHE A 214 6.02 -18.73 -18.72
C PHE A 214 5.87 -20.11 -19.44
N PRO A 215 6.81 -21.07 -19.55
CA PRO A 215 6.46 -22.42 -19.95
C PRO A 215 6.24 -23.27 -18.69
N ASN A 216 4.97 -23.56 -18.43
CA ASN A 216 4.39 -24.29 -17.28
C ASN A 216 4.36 -23.52 -15.95
N ILE A 217 3.56 -22.45 -15.94
CA ILE A 217 3.06 -21.75 -14.73
C ILE A 217 2.69 -22.75 -13.62
N ASP A 218 2.01 -23.85 -13.93
CA ASP A 218 1.38 -24.67 -12.89
C ASP A 218 2.38 -25.38 -11.97
N VAL A 219 3.52 -25.89 -12.47
CA VAL A 219 4.42 -26.73 -11.65
C VAL A 219 5.38 -25.90 -10.80
N PHE A 220 5.97 -24.84 -11.36
CA PHE A 220 6.84 -23.93 -10.61
C PHE A 220 6.04 -23.09 -9.61
N SER A 221 4.83 -22.67 -10.00
CA SER A 221 3.85 -22.06 -9.09
C SER A 221 3.58 -22.99 -7.91
N ASN A 222 3.29 -24.27 -8.15
CA ASN A 222 2.96 -25.20 -7.06
C ASN A 222 4.10 -25.43 -6.07
N LYS A 223 5.36 -25.55 -6.53
CA LYS A 223 6.50 -25.70 -5.60
C LYS A 223 6.69 -24.46 -4.73
N LEU A 224 6.62 -23.27 -5.32
CA LEU A 224 6.76 -22.01 -4.59
C LEU A 224 5.60 -21.78 -3.62
N HIS A 225 4.37 -22.04 -4.06
CA HIS A 225 3.18 -21.97 -3.20
C HIS A 225 3.30 -22.91 -2.01
N ASN A 226 3.66 -24.17 -2.23
CA ASN A 226 3.83 -25.16 -1.16
C ASN A 226 4.93 -24.75 -0.18
N TYR A 227 6.05 -24.21 -0.69
CA TYR A 227 7.13 -23.70 0.15
C TYR A 227 6.66 -22.56 1.04
N VAL A 228 6.00 -21.54 0.48
CA VAL A 228 5.52 -20.39 1.25
C VAL A 228 4.39 -20.79 2.21
N GLN A 229 3.47 -21.65 1.77
CA GLN A 229 2.39 -22.16 2.62
C GLN A 229 2.95 -22.91 3.84
N THR A 230 3.98 -23.74 3.64
CA THR A 230 4.66 -24.47 4.72
C THR A 230 5.40 -23.50 5.64
N LEU A 231 6.13 -22.54 5.08
CA LEU A 231 6.88 -21.53 5.83
C LEU A 231 5.98 -20.69 6.75
N LEU A 232 4.77 -20.37 6.27
CA LEU A 232 3.78 -19.56 7.01
C LEU A 232 2.81 -20.41 7.83
N GLU A 233 2.98 -21.74 7.83
CA GLU A 233 2.13 -22.73 8.50
C GLU A 233 0.63 -22.55 8.20
N CYS A 234 0.30 -22.37 6.92
CA CYS A 234 -1.07 -22.12 6.49
C CYS A 234 -1.85 -23.42 6.20
N SER A 235 -3.09 -23.49 6.69
CA SER A 235 -3.97 -24.66 6.59
C SER A 235 -4.50 -24.94 5.18
N ALA A 236 -4.41 -23.96 4.29
CA ALA A 236 -4.89 -24.04 2.90
C ALA A 236 -3.96 -23.21 1.99
N PRO A 237 -4.05 -23.39 0.66
CA PRO A 237 -3.29 -22.57 -0.29
C PRO A 237 -3.55 -21.07 -0.09
N LEU A 238 -2.47 -20.29 -0.12
CA LEU A 238 -2.53 -18.84 -0.01
C LEU A 238 -3.19 -18.22 -1.25
N HIS A 239 -3.93 -17.13 -1.04
CA HIS A 239 -4.53 -16.36 -2.12
C HIS A 239 -3.44 -15.48 -2.77
N VAL A 240 -3.14 -15.75 -4.04
CA VAL A 240 -2.06 -15.05 -4.76
C VAL A 240 -2.59 -14.02 -5.76
N VAL A 241 -3.88 -14.09 -6.08
CA VAL A 241 -4.59 -13.09 -6.89
C VAL A 241 -5.85 -12.60 -6.18
N ILE A 242 -6.23 -11.35 -6.40
CA ILE A 242 -7.36 -10.69 -5.70
C ILE A 242 -8.69 -11.46 -5.87
N ARG A 243 -8.90 -12.12 -7.02
CA ARG A 243 -10.14 -12.89 -7.28
C ARG A 243 -10.29 -14.14 -6.39
N ASP A 244 -9.21 -14.61 -5.78
CA ASP A 244 -9.25 -15.79 -4.92
C ASP A 244 -10.00 -15.52 -3.61
N HIS A 245 -10.05 -14.27 -3.12
CA HIS A 245 -10.69 -13.91 -1.85
C HIS A 245 -12.20 -14.21 -1.82
N THR A 246 -12.88 -14.19 -2.97
CA THR A 246 -14.32 -14.44 -3.05
C THR A 246 -14.69 -15.90 -3.29
N THR A 247 -13.76 -16.73 -3.75
CA THR A 247 -14.08 -18.07 -4.29
C THR A 247 -13.39 -19.21 -3.55
N LYS A 248 -12.27 -18.95 -2.86
CA LYS A 248 -11.47 -19.98 -2.19
C LYS A 248 -11.66 -19.96 -0.67
N LEU A 249 -11.29 -21.08 -0.04
CA LEU A 249 -11.25 -21.24 1.40
C LEU A 249 -10.22 -20.28 2.00
N ILE A 250 -10.59 -19.56 3.06
CA ILE A 250 -9.68 -18.67 3.78
C ILE A 250 -8.60 -19.51 4.49
N PRO A 251 -7.31 -19.32 4.18
CA PRO A 251 -6.24 -20.04 4.85
C PRO A 251 -6.04 -19.51 6.27
N LYS A 252 -5.93 -20.42 7.24
CA LYS A 252 -5.54 -20.10 8.61
C LYS A 252 -4.04 -20.26 8.75
N CYS A 253 -3.34 -19.23 9.20
CA CYS A 253 -1.87 -19.19 9.23
C CYS A 253 -1.35 -18.92 10.64
N LYS A 254 -0.04 -19.09 10.90
CA LYS A 254 0.55 -18.90 12.24
C LYS A 254 1.61 -17.80 12.35
N PHE A 255 1.76 -16.95 11.34
CA PHE A 255 2.68 -15.81 11.42
C PHE A 255 2.12 -14.69 12.33
N PRO A 256 2.98 -13.80 12.88
CA PRO A 256 2.53 -12.67 13.69
C PRO A 256 1.53 -11.77 12.94
N GLY A 257 0.35 -11.56 13.51
CA GLY A 257 -0.74 -10.81 12.87
C GLY A 257 -1.57 -11.60 11.85
N ALA A 258 -1.50 -12.94 11.84
CA ALA A 258 -2.34 -13.78 10.98
C ALA A 258 -3.85 -13.54 11.16
N SER A 259 -4.30 -13.18 12.37
CA SER A 259 -5.68 -12.78 12.67
C SER A 259 -6.15 -11.57 11.84
N ILE A 260 -5.26 -10.60 11.62
CA ILE A 260 -5.52 -9.43 10.76
C ILE A 260 -5.62 -9.86 9.30
N TYR A 261 -4.70 -10.73 8.84
CA TYR A 261 -4.74 -11.28 7.48
C TYR A 261 -6.06 -12.02 7.21
N GLU A 262 -6.47 -12.91 8.11
CA GLU A 262 -7.73 -13.66 8.04
C GLU A 262 -8.94 -12.71 8.02
N SER A 263 -8.95 -11.69 8.89
CA SER A 263 -10.01 -10.70 8.97
C SER A 263 -10.18 -9.94 7.65
N VAL A 264 -9.09 -9.39 7.10
CA VAL A 264 -9.14 -8.62 5.85
C VAL A 264 -9.53 -9.49 4.65
N ILE A 265 -9.04 -10.74 4.56
CA ILE A 265 -9.48 -11.66 3.50
C ILE A 265 -10.98 -11.97 3.61
N SER A 266 -11.45 -12.25 4.83
CA SER A 266 -12.85 -12.60 5.08
C SER A 266 -13.83 -11.48 4.73
N LEU A 267 -13.37 -10.22 4.73
CA LEU A 267 -14.22 -9.07 4.52
C LEU A 267 -14.95 -9.10 3.17
N SER A 268 -14.30 -9.59 2.11
CA SER A 268 -14.95 -9.74 0.81
C SER A 268 -16.14 -10.72 0.85
N GLN A 269 -16.00 -11.81 1.59
CA GLN A 269 -17.06 -12.81 1.77
C GLN A 269 -18.18 -12.28 2.66
N ILE A 270 -17.84 -11.56 3.74
CA ILE A 270 -18.80 -10.86 4.60
C ILE A 270 -19.62 -9.87 3.78
N TRP A 271 -18.97 -9.04 2.95
CA TRP A 271 -19.68 -8.07 2.12
C TRP A 271 -20.58 -8.71 1.07
N ASN A 272 -20.20 -9.85 0.49
CA ASN A 272 -21.07 -10.59 -0.43
C ASN A 272 -22.33 -11.08 0.28
N GLN A 273 -22.20 -11.60 1.51
CA GLN A 273 -23.35 -12.03 2.32
C GLN A 273 -24.26 -10.85 2.69
N VAL A 274 -23.68 -9.72 3.09
CA VAL A 274 -24.44 -8.51 3.44
C VAL A 274 -25.14 -7.92 2.20
N GLN A 275 -24.50 -7.94 1.04
CA GLN A 275 -25.07 -7.46 -0.22
C GLN A 275 -26.39 -8.15 -0.57
N GLU A 276 -26.50 -9.45 -0.30
CA GLU A 276 -27.73 -10.22 -0.56
C GLU A 276 -28.89 -9.69 0.31
N ALA A 277 -28.64 -9.47 1.61
CA ALA A 277 -29.62 -8.92 2.54
C ALA A 277 -29.99 -7.47 2.18
N GLU A 278 -29.00 -6.62 1.88
CA GLU A 278 -29.23 -5.24 1.42
C GLU A 278 -30.12 -5.20 0.18
N SER A 279 -29.81 -6.04 -0.83
CA SER A 279 -30.56 -6.10 -2.08
C SER A 279 -32.02 -6.55 -1.90
N PHE A 280 -32.29 -7.36 -0.87
CA PHE A 280 -33.66 -7.69 -0.48
C PHE A 280 -34.36 -6.48 0.17
N VAL A 281 -33.68 -5.82 1.12
CA VAL A 281 -34.20 -4.65 1.84
C VAL A 281 -34.50 -3.49 0.89
N ASP A 282 -33.64 -3.24 -0.10
CA ASP A 282 -33.80 -2.17 -1.10
C ASP A 282 -35.11 -2.26 -1.90
N LYS A 283 -35.70 -3.45 -2.03
CA LYS A 283 -36.98 -3.63 -2.73
C LYS A 283 -38.17 -3.05 -1.97
N TYR A 284 -38.06 -2.96 -0.65
CA TYR A 284 -39.16 -2.60 0.25
C TYR A 284 -38.89 -1.35 1.09
N VAL A 285 -37.61 -1.03 1.30
CA VAL A 285 -37.16 0.08 2.15
C VAL A 285 -36.12 0.89 1.38
N THR A 286 -36.64 1.86 0.63
CA THR A 286 -35.83 2.86 -0.09
C THR A 286 -35.63 4.11 0.76
N ASP A 287 -34.78 5.03 0.29
CA ASP A 287 -34.56 6.34 0.92
C ASP A 287 -35.86 7.14 1.13
N LEU A 288 -36.90 6.90 0.29
CA LEU A 288 -38.22 7.48 0.45
C LEU A 288 -38.90 7.07 1.77
N HIS A 289 -38.76 5.79 2.14
CA HIS A 289 -39.34 5.20 3.34
C HIS A 289 -38.64 5.74 4.59
N VAL A 290 -37.31 5.82 4.55
CA VAL A 290 -36.49 6.41 5.61
C VAL A 290 -36.83 7.90 5.78
N LYS A 291 -36.84 8.67 4.69
CA LYS A 291 -37.10 10.12 4.70
C LYS A 291 -38.47 10.50 5.26
N TYR A 292 -39.52 9.78 4.87
CA TYR A 292 -40.89 10.07 5.30
C TYR A 292 -41.38 9.15 6.43
N ASN A 293 -40.46 8.38 7.03
CA ASN A 293 -40.67 7.54 8.20
C ASN A 293 -41.92 6.63 8.11
N TYR A 294 -42.02 5.81 7.06
CA TYR A 294 -43.12 4.86 6.88
C TYR A 294 -42.67 3.53 6.27
N ILE A 295 -43.34 2.44 6.63
CA ILE A 295 -43.06 1.10 6.12
C ILE A 295 -44.33 0.23 6.10
N HIS A 296 -44.33 -0.82 5.28
CA HIS A 296 -45.30 -1.90 5.40
C HIS A 296 -44.82 -2.88 6.49
N ILE A 297 -45.52 -2.97 7.64
CA ILE A 297 -45.03 -3.73 8.83
C ILE A 297 -44.52 -5.12 8.47
N LYS A 298 -45.32 -5.94 7.76
CA LYS A 298 -44.89 -7.29 7.36
C LYS A 298 -43.64 -7.32 6.48
N ARG A 299 -43.44 -6.32 5.62
CA ARG A 299 -42.21 -6.21 4.82
C ARG A 299 -41.05 -5.78 5.69
N GLY A 300 -41.29 -4.90 6.67
CA GLY A 300 -40.30 -4.57 7.70
C GLY A 300 -39.85 -5.78 8.51
N GLU A 301 -40.78 -6.63 8.94
CA GLU A 301 -40.46 -7.89 9.65
C GLU A 301 -39.61 -8.84 8.78
N GLU A 302 -40.01 -9.07 7.53
CA GLU A 302 -39.23 -9.87 6.56
C GLU A 302 -37.84 -9.25 6.31
N CYS A 303 -37.74 -7.92 6.23
CA CYS A 303 -36.47 -7.22 6.10
C CYS A 303 -35.59 -7.38 7.34
N LEU A 304 -36.15 -7.32 8.56
CA LEU A 304 -35.40 -7.55 9.80
C LEU A 304 -34.88 -8.97 9.89
N GLU A 305 -35.68 -9.97 9.52
CA GLU A 305 -35.25 -11.37 9.50
C GLU A 305 -34.00 -11.57 8.62
N LYS A 306 -33.94 -10.89 7.47
CA LYS A 306 -32.80 -10.94 6.56
C LYS A 306 -31.61 -10.09 7.01
N LEU A 307 -31.86 -8.91 7.57
CA LEU A 307 -30.82 -7.92 7.84
C LEU A 307 -30.15 -8.10 9.21
N THR A 308 -30.85 -8.65 10.20
CA THR A 308 -30.33 -8.83 11.57
C THR A 308 -29.02 -9.64 11.60
N PRO A 309 -28.92 -10.83 10.97
CA PRO A 309 -27.68 -11.60 10.97
C PRO A 309 -26.52 -10.85 10.32
N SER A 310 -26.79 -10.07 9.28
CA SER A 310 -25.79 -9.24 8.58
C SER A 310 -25.25 -8.13 9.49
N VAL A 311 -26.12 -7.43 10.23
CA VAL A 311 -25.69 -6.37 11.16
C VAL A 311 -24.89 -6.94 12.34
N GLU A 312 -25.32 -8.08 12.90
CA GLU A 312 -24.59 -8.76 13.97
C GLU A 312 -23.20 -9.22 13.50
N LEU A 313 -23.11 -9.77 12.28
CA LEU A 313 -21.85 -10.16 11.66
C LEU A 313 -20.90 -8.97 11.49
N LEU A 314 -21.41 -7.82 11.03
CA LEU A 314 -20.61 -6.60 10.87
C LEU A 314 -20.13 -6.03 12.22
N LYS A 315 -20.99 -6.03 13.24
CA LYS A 315 -20.61 -5.62 14.61
C LYS A 315 -19.53 -6.54 15.18
N LYS A 316 -19.67 -7.85 14.99
CA LYS A 316 -18.65 -8.83 15.40
C LYS A 316 -17.33 -8.63 14.67
N PHE A 317 -17.38 -8.36 13.35
CA PHE A 317 -16.20 -8.03 12.57
C PHE A 317 -15.46 -6.82 13.17
N ILE A 318 -16.18 -5.72 13.47
CA ILE A 318 -15.56 -4.53 14.08
C ILE A 318 -14.82 -4.90 15.37
N SER A 319 -15.47 -5.61 16.30
CA SER A 319 -14.85 -5.96 17.58
C SER A 319 -13.63 -6.87 17.41
N SER A 320 -13.73 -7.92 16.60
CA SER A 320 -12.64 -8.88 16.40
C SER A 320 -11.48 -8.29 15.59
N PHE A 321 -11.78 -7.40 14.64
CA PHE A 321 -10.76 -6.69 13.88
C PHE A 321 -9.97 -5.72 14.77
N ILE A 322 -10.66 -4.95 15.62
CA ILE A 322 -9.98 -4.04 16.57
C ILE A 322 -9.09 -4.82 17.53
N GLU A 323 -9.58 -5.92 18.09
CA GLU A 323 -8.80 -6.80 18.95
C GLU A 323 -7.53 -7.29 18.25
N SER A 324 -7.68 -7.86 17.04
CA SER A 324 -6.57 -8.35 16.23
C SER A 324 -5.56 -7.25 15.87
N MET A 325 -6.04 -6.06 15.51
CA MET A 325 -5.19 -4.92 15.16
C MET A 325 -4.39 -4.42 16.35
N ASN A 326 -4.97 -4.40 17.54
CA ASN A 326 -4.31 -3.92 18.77
C ASN A 326 -3.18 -4.83 19.25
N GLU A 327 -3.11 -6.08 18.77
CA GLU A 327 -1.98 -6.98 19.02
C GLU A 327 -0.70 -6.53 18.30
N VAL A 328 -0.82 -5.82 17.18
CA VAL A 328 0.29 -5.47 16.29
C VAL A 328 0.51 -3.96 16.17
N PHE A 329 -0.56 -3.18 16.26
CA PHE A 329 -0.56 -1.74 15.99
C PHE A 329 -1.10 -0.93 17.17
N PRO A 330 -0.73 0.36 17.28
CA PRO A 330 -1.44 1.29 18.13
C PRO A 330 -2.94 1.35 17.80
N PRO A 331 -3.83 1.54 18.78
CA PRO A 331 -5.29 1.50 18.55
C PRO A 331 -5.82 2.45 17.47
N GLN A 332 -5.12 3.56 17.23
CA GLN A 332 -5.49 4.55 16.22
C GLN A 332 -5.45 3.97 14.81
N VAL A 333 -4.56 3.00 14.53
CA VAL A 333 -4.43 2.37 13.22
C VAL A 333 -5.67 1.55 12.86
N ALA A 334 -6.25 0.85 13.85
CA ALA A 334 -7.48 0.09 13.66
C ALA A 334 -8.65 1.01 13.31
N ILE A 335 -8.80 2.11 14.06
CA ILE A 335 -9.84 3.13 13.85
C ILE A 335 -9.70 3.73 12.46
N GLU A 336 -8.51 4.18 12.09
CA GLU A 336 -8.26 4.79 10.78
C GLU A 336 -8.62 3.85 9.63
N TRP A 337 -8.22 2.58 9.72
CA TRP A 337 -8.52 1.59 8.70
C TRP A 337 -10.03 1.35 8.58
N LEU A 338 -10.72 1.19 9.72
CA LEU A 338 -12.18 1.01 9.73
C LEU A 338 -12.91 2.22 9.15
N GLU A 339 -12.56 3.44 9.57
CA GLU A 339 -13.17 4.68 9.07
C GLU A 339 -13.00 4.82 7.57
N THR A 340 -11.82 4.46 7.05
CA THR A 340 -11.53 4.55 5.62
C THR A 340 -12.26 3.48 4.80
N TYR A 341 -12.22 2.21 5.22
CA TYR A 341 -12.54 1.07 4.35
C TYR A 341 -13.82 0.32 4.72
N PHE A 342 -14.41 0.58 5.89
CA PHE A 342 -15.51 -0.22 6.42
C PHE A 342 -16.72 0.63 6.85
N MET A 343 -16.49 1.68 7.65
CA MET A 343 -17.53 2.38 8.39
C MET A 343 -18.59 3.01 7.48
N LYS A 344 -18.19 3.56 6.32
CA LYS A 344 -19.14 4.18 5.38
C LYS A 344 -20.27 3.24 4.97
N ARG A 345 -19.97 1.99 4.60
CA ARG A 345 -21.00 1.02 4.19
C ARG A 345 -21.74 0.47 5.41
N TYR A 346 -21.03 0.17 6.50
CA TYR A 346 -21.64 -0.29 7.74
C TYR A 346 -22.70 0.69 8.27
N LEU A 347 -22.40 1.99 8.28
CA LEU A 347 -23.32 3.01 8.78
C LEU A 347 -24.61 3.08 7.96
N LEU A 348 -24.55 2.93 6.63
CA LEU A 348 -25.73 2.87 5.77
C LEU A 348 -26.60 1.64 6.07
N VAL A 349 -25.97 0.47 6.22
CA VAL A 349 -26.66 -0.77 6.59
C VAL A 349 -27.31 -0.63 7.96
N ASN A 350 -26.58 -0.11 8.94
CA ASN A 350 -27.03 0.03 10.31
C ASN A 350 -28.14 1.08 10.43
N GLU A 351 -28.06 2.21 9.72
CA GLU A 351 -29.12 3.23 9.70
C GLU A 351 -30.44 2.64 9.20
N ARG A 352 -30.41 1.87 8.10
CA ARG A 352 -31.58 1.18 7.56
C ARG A 352 -32.13 0.17 8.56
N TYR A 353 -31.26 -0.62 9.19
CA TYR A 353 -31.65 -1.57 10.22
C TYR A 353 -32.37 -0.89 11.40
N GLU A 354 -31.78 0.16 11.97
CA GLU A 354 -32.35 0.92 13.08
C GLU A 354 -33.68 1.58 12.69
N PHE A 355 -33.77 2.12 11.46
CA PHE A 355 -35.02 2.64 10.92
C PHE A 355 -36.13 1.58 10.89
N ILE A 356 -35.85 0.42 10.29
CA ILE A 356 -36.85 -0.66 10.15
C ILE A 356 -37.26 -1.17 11.53
N GLN A 357 -36.30 -1.39 12.43
CA GLN A 357 -36.55 -1.88 13.78
C GLN A 357 -37.46 -0.91 14.55
N ARG A 358 -37.16 0.39 14.49
CA ARG A 358 -37.98 1.43 15.10
C ARG A 358 -39.38 1.49 14.48
N ALA A 359 -39.46 1.55 13.15
CA ALA A 359 -40.71 1.70 12.43
C ALA A 359 -41.67 0.52 12.65
N VAL A 360 -41.18 -0.72 12.60
CA VAL A 360 -41.97 -1.93 12.89
C VAL A 360 -42.49 -1.93 14.32
N ARG A 361 -41.67 -1.53 15.29
CA ARG A 361 -42.05 -1.48 16.71
C ARG A 361 -43.10 -0.41 17.01
N GLU A 362 -42.98 0.76 16.39
CA GLU A 362 -43.78 1.95 16.73
C GLU A 362 -45.07 2.07 15.93
N GLN A 363 -45.16 1.43 14.76
CA GLN A 363 -46.34 1.51 13.90
C GLN A 363 -47.49 0.69 14.47
N LYS A 364 -48.43 1.38 15.13
CA LYS A 364 -49.63 0.78 15.74
C LYS A 364 -50.82 0.61 14.78
N ALA A 365 -50.78 1.29 13.63
CA ALA A 365 -51.87 1.28 12.65
C ALA A 365 -51.36 1.54 11.22
N TRP A 366 -52.19 1.20 10.23
CA TRP A 366 -51.96 1.56 8.83
C TRP A 366 -52.31 3.02 8.60
N LEU A 367 -51.29 3.87 8.47
CA LEU A 367 -51.47 5.28 8.13
C LEU A 367 -51.40 5.48 6.61
N PRO A 368 -52.14 6.47 6.06
CA PRO A 368 -51.93 6.92 4.68
C PRO A 368 -50.47 7.27 4.42
N ARG A 369 -49.99 7.09 3.19
CA ARG A 369 -48.58 7.38 2.85
C ARG A 369 -48.28 8.87 3.12
N PRO A 370 -47.32 9.19 4.01
CA PRO A 370 -47.03 10.57 4.43
C PRO A 370 -46.16 11.31 3.41
N ILE A 371 -46.46 11.15 2.12
CA ILE A 371 -45.71 11.80 1.03
C ILE A 371 -46.32 13.19 0.82
N PRO A 372 -45.53 14.28 0.92
CA PRO A 372 -46.04 15.63 0.73
C PRO A 372 -46.47 15.86 -0.72
N ASN A 373 -47.48 16.72 -0.91
CA ASN A 373 -47.87 17.20 -2.24
C ASN A 373 -46.74 18.01 -2.90
N ILE A 374 -46.75 18.05 -4.24
CA ILE A 374 -45.70 18.59 -5.13
C ILE A 374 -45.14 19.96 -4.70
N GLU A 375 -45.96 20.81 -4.09
CA GLU A 375 -45.57 22.15 -3.61
C GLU A 375 -44.45 22.18 -2.55
N LYS A 376 -44.10 21.03 -1.95
CA LYS A 376 -43.02 20.91 -0.94
C LYS A 376 -41.81 20.10 -1.40
N LEU A 377 -41.72 19.72 -2.68
CA LEU A 377 -40.50 19.15 -3.25
C LEU A 377 -39.48 20.27 -3.44
N GLU A 378 -38.76 20.64 -2.38
CA GLU A 378 -37.54 21.44 -2.51
C GLU A 378 -36.48 20.61 -3.24
N ILE A 379 -36.48 20.70 -4.57
CA ILE A 379 -35.34 20.28 -5.37
C ILE A 379 -34.27 21.36 -5.16
N ASN A 380 -33.47 21.18 -4.11
CA ASN A 380 -32.43 22.12 -3.74
C ASN A 380 -31.28 22.04 -4.77
N TYR A 381 -31.40 22.78 -5.87
CA TYR A 381 -30.36 22.90 -6.90
C TYR A 381 -29.14 23.73 -6.44
N LYS A 382 -29.04 24.09 -5.16
CA LYS A 382 -27.94 24.89 -4.63
C LYS A 382 -27.28 24.22 -3.44
N ASN A 383 -26.15 23.56 -3.72
CA ASN A 383 -24.84 23.78 -3.07
C ASN A 383 -24.00 22.50 -3.10
N LYS A 384 -23.33 22.28 -4.22
CA LYS A 384 -21.98 21.71 -4.26
C LYS A 384 -21.17 22.55 -5.25
N ARG A 385 -20.67 23.69 -4.76
CA ARG A 385 -19.46 24.32 -5.29
C ARG A 385 -18.31 23.87 -4.42
#